data_AF-A0A7S2DDR8-F1
#
_entry.id   AF-A0A7S2DDR8-F1
#
_cell.length_a   1.000
_cell.length_b   1.000
_cell.length_c   1.000
_cell.angle_alpha   90.00
_cell.angle_beta   90.00
_cell.angle_gamma   90.00
#
_symmetry.space_group_name_H-M   'P 1'
#
loop_
_entity.id
_entity.type
_entity.pdbx_description
1 polymer ?
#
loop_
_entity_poly.entity_id
_entity_poly.type
_entity_poly.pdbx_seq_one_letter_code
_entity_poly.pdbx_strand_id
1 'polypeptide(L)'
;VKRESEGKGFDDMPSVADWPSSKVQAMVDRLAARKAPLKRETAAAFCSCYKLLAANCELRCKSVEVGLAAGWEGAVEAAEEMAVGVGRLKYTRPLYRCLKAYDAGRARQLFEQNKGAYHPITAKMVQRDLE
;
A
#
# COMPACT_ATOMS: atom_id res chain seq x y z
N VAL A 1 -14.83 -34.87 12.40
CA VAL A 1 -15.48 -33.57 12.67
C VAL A 1 -15.17 -32.64 11.51
N LYS A 2 -16.02 -32.64 10.49
CA LYS A 2 -15.96 -31.70 9.37
C LYS A 2 -16.31 -30.31 9.94
N ARG A 3 -15.40 -29.35 9.85
CA ARG A 3 -15.73 -27.94 10.09
C ARG A 3 -16.21 -27.38 8.75
N GLU A 4 -17.52 -27.40 8.56
CA GLU A 4 -18.18 -26.61 7.53
C GLU A 4 -17.97 -25.14 7.90
N SER A 5 -17.06 -24.48 7.19
CA SER A 5 -16.97 -23.02 7.23
C SER A 5 -18.07 -22.49 6.32
N GLU A 6 -19.24 -22.23 6.88
CA GLU A 6 -20.28 -21.41 6.25
C GLU A 6 -19.65 -20.04 5.94
N GLY A 7 -19.24 -19.87 4.69
CA GLY A 7 -18.78 -18.60 4.16
C GLY A 7 -20.00 -17.67 4.10
N LYS A 8 -20.15 -16.80 5.09
CA LYS A 8 -20.99 -15.61 4.93
C LYS A 8 -20.49 -14.87 3.68
N GLY A 9 -21.41 -14.61 2.75
CA GLY A 9 -21.12 -13.88 1.52
C GLY A 9 -20.48 -12.52 1.82
N PHE A 10 -19.61 -12.08 0.92
CA PHE A 10 -18.93 -10.78 1.02
C PHE A 10 -19.91 -9.60 1.11
N ASP A 11 -21.14 -9.77 0.61
CA ASP A 11 -22.24 -8.80 0.67
C ASP A 11 -22.86 -8.56 2.06
N ASP A 12 -22.71 -9.49 3.01
CA ASP A 12 -23.35 -9.42 4.34
C ASP A 12 -22.43 -8.84 5.44
N MET A 13 -21.24 -8.36 5.08
CA MET A 13 -20.38 -7.67 6.05
C MET A 13 -20.90 -6.27 6.32
N PRO A 14 -20.94 -5.81 7.59
CA PRO A 14 -21.30 -4.43 7.90
C PRO A 14 -20.39 -3.51 7.09
N SER A 15 -21.02 -2.65 6.29
CA SER A 15 -20.32 -1.68 5.45
C SER A 15 -19.30 -0.93 6.32
N VAL A 16 -18.04 -1.01 5.93
CA VAL A 16 -16.95 -0.30 6.63
C VAL A 16 -17.09 1.22 6.48
N ALA A 17 -18.07 1.69 5.69
CA ALA A 17 -18.40 3.10 5.54
C ALA A 17 -18.68 3.82 6.87
N ASP A 18 -19.29 3.13 7.84
CA ASP A 18 -19.62 3.72 9.14
C ASP A 18 -18.48 3.58 10.18
N TRP A 19 -17.34 3.00 9.79
CA TRP A 19 -16.24 2.81 10.72
C TRP A 19 -15.50 4.12 10.96
N PRO A 20 -15.16 4.43 12.23
CA PRO A 20 -14.22 5.51 12.50
C PRO A 20 -12.87 5.22 11.83
N SER A 21 -12.21 6.26 11.33
CA SER A 21 -10.95 6.17 10.58
C SER A 21 -9.86 5.36 11.28
N SER A 22 -9.83 5.38 12.61
CA SER A 22 -8.89 4.60 13.43
C SER A 22 -9.10 3.09 13.30
N LYS A 23 -10.35 2.61 13.18
CA LYS A 23 -10.64 1.19 12.95
C LYS A 23 -10.25 0.77 11.54
N VAL A 24 -10.50 1.63 10.54
CA VAL A 24 -10.06 1.39 9.16
C VAL A 24 -8.54 1.31 9.09
N GLN A 25 -7.82 2.22 9.75
CA GLN A 25 -6.36 2.19 9.85
C GLN A 25 -5.87 0.90 10.49
N ALA A 26 -6.40 0.51 11.65
CA ALA A 26 -6.02 -0.72 12.33
C ALA A 26 -6.26 -1.98 11.47
N MET A 27 -7.31 -1.98 10.65
CA MET A 27 -7.59 -3.05 9.70
C MET A 27 -6.52 -3.11 8.60
N VAL A 28 -6.23 -1.99 7.93
CA VAL A 28 -5.22 -1.94 6.88
C VAL A 28 -3.83 -2.28 7.43
N ASP A 29 -3.48 -1.78 8.62
CA ASP A 29 -2.22 -2.11 9.29
C ASP A 29 -2.06 -3.61 9.55
N ARG A 30 -3.14 -4.27 10.01
CA ARG A 30 -3.13 -5.74 10.20
C ARG A 30 -2.99 -6.50 8.88
N LEU A 31 -3.55 -5.98 7.79
CA LEU A 31 -3.39 -6.57 6.46
C LEU A 31 -1.97 -6.37 5.93
N ALA A 32 -1.37 -5.19 6.13
CA ALA A 32 0.00 -4.89 5.73
C ALA A 32 1.03 -5.70 6.54
N ALA A 33 0.79 -5.95 7.82
CA ALA A 33 1.67 -6.73 8.68
C ALA A 33 1.58 -8.26 8.47
N ARG A 34 0.69 -8.71 7.57
CA ARG A 34 0.40 -10.12 7.36
C ARG A 34 1.53 -10.79 6.58
N LYS A 35 2.04 -11.93 7.07
CA LYS A 35 3.15 -12.65 6.41
C LYS A 35 2.80 -13.22 5.03
N ALA A 36 1.53 -13.60 4.84
CA ALA A 36 1.04 -14.11 3.57
C ALA A 36 0.28 -12.98 2.85
N PRO A 37 0.73 -12.58 1.65
CA PRO A 37 0.07 -11.53 0.87
C PRO A 37 -1.37 -11.95 0.52
N LEU A 38 -2.23 -10.95 0.33
CA LEU A 38 -3.58 -11.19 -0.16
C LEU A 38 -3.53 -11.68 -1.62
N LYS A 39 -4.57 -12.41 -2.03
CA LYS A 39 -4.77 -12.68 -3.46
C LYS A 39 -5.01 -11.35 -4.17
N ARG A 40 -4.49 -11.22 -5.39
CA ARG A 40 -4.57 -10.01 -6.21
C ARG A 40 -6.00 -9.49 -6.33
N GLU A 41 -6.96 -10.38 -6.57
CA GLU A 41 -8.38 -10.06 -6.73
C GLU A 41 -8.97 -9.49 -5.44
N THR A 42 -8.60 -10.06 -4.29
CA THR A 42 -9.05 -9.59 -2.97
C THR A 42 -8.43 -8.24 -2.62
N ALA A 43 -7.15 -8.02 -2.94
CA ALA A 43 -6.49 -6.74 -2.71
C ALA A 43 -7.09 -5.63 -3.58
N ALA A 44 -7.38 -5.92 -4.86
CA ALA A 44 -8.04 -4.98 -5.76
C ALA A 44 -9.46 -4.64 -5.27
N ALA A 45 -10.27 -5.65 -4.96
CA ALA A 45 -11.61 -5.43 -4.40
C ALA A 45 -11.56 -4.64 -3.09
N PHE A 46 -10.62 -4.94 -2.20
CA PHE A 46 -10.43 -4.21 -0.94
C PHE A 46 -10.12 -2.72 -1.18
N CYS A 47 -9.15 -2.42 -2.03
CA CYS A 47 -8.78 -1.03 -2.32
C CYS A 47 -9.91 -0.26 -3.03
N SER A 48 -10.61 -0.89 -3.97
CA SER A 48 -11.71 -0.29 -4.72
C SER A 48 -12.98 -0.08 -3.87
N CYS A 49 -13.42 -1.08 -3.10
CA CYS A 49 -14.63 -1.00 -2.28
C CYS A 49 -14.50 0.08 -1.19
N TYR A 50 -13.32 0.24 -0.61
CA TYR A 50 -13.10 1.17 0.49
C TYR A 50 -12.47 2.51 0.06
N LYS A 51 -12.31 2.75 -1.25
CA LYS A 51 -11.71 3.97 -1.83
C LYS A 51 -10.39 4.37 -1.13
N LEU A 52 -9.61 3.39 -0.68
CA LEU A 52 -8.49 3.63 0.23
C LEU A 52 -7.34 4.39 -0.42
N LEU A 53 -7.24 4.34 -1.75
CA LEU A 53 -6.26 5.10 -2.52
C LEU A 53 -6.56 6.61 -2.55
N ALA A 54 -7.81 7.00 -2.34
CA ALA A 54 -8.25 8.40 -2.26
C ALA A 54 -8.38 8.91 -0.80
N ALA A 55 -8.08 8.05 0.17
CA ALA A 55 -8.19 8.38 1.59
C ALA A 55 -6.98 9.20 2.09
N ASN A 56 -6.88 9.37 3.41
CA ASN A 56 -5.75 10.06 4.03
C ASN A 56 -4.40 9.42 3.63
N CYS A 57 -3.31 10.20 3.70
CA CYS A 57 -1.99 9.77 3.26
C CYS A 57 -1.51 8.48 3.96
N GLU A 58 -1.84 8.29 5.24
CA GLU A 58 -1.46 7.08 5.99
C GLU A 58 -2.14 5.82 5.45
N LEU A 59 -3.46 5.87 5.26
CA LEU A 59 -4.25 4.78 4.68
C LEU A 59 -3.81 4.52 3.24
N ARG A 60 -3.57 5.56 2.45
CA ARG A 60 -3.07 5.43 1.09
C ARG A 60 -1.72 4.71 1.06
N CYS A 61 -0.77 5.10 1.90
CA CYS A 61 0.54 4.44 2.00
C CYS A 61 0.39 2.95 2.32
N LYS A 62 -0.38 2.63 3.36
CA LYS A 62 -0.55 1.24 3.79
C LYS A 62 -1.31 0.39 2.78
N SER A 63 -2.27 0.98 2.08
CA SER A 63 -3.01 0.29 1.02
C SER A 63 -2.11 0.00 -0.19
N VAL A 64 -1.20 0.92 -0.52
CA VAL A 64 -0.16 0.70 -1.54
C VAL A 64 0.80 -0.42 -1.10
N GLU A 65 1.25 -0.44 0.16
CA GLU A 65 2.10 -1.54 0.68
C GLU A 65 1.40 -2.90 0.51
N VAL A 66 0.11 -3.01 0.86
CA VAL A 66 -0.70 -4.23 0.70
C VAL A 66 -0.85 -4.60 -0.77
N GLY A 67 -1.15 -3.64 -1.63
CA GLY A 67 -1.37 -3.86 -3.06
C GLY A 67 -0.10 -4.30 -3.79
N LEU A 68 1.05 -3.68 -3.48
CA LEU A 68 2.35 -4.09 -4.03
C LEU A 68 2.74 -5.49 -3.56
N ALA A 69 2.50 -5.82 -2.29
CA ALA A 69 2.74 -7.16 -1.77
C ALA A 69 1.84 -8.22 -2.44
N ALA A 70 0.63 -7.85 -2.85
CA ALA A 70 -0.31 -8.70 -3.58
C ALA A 70 -0.09 -8.73 -5.10
N GLY A 71 0.86 -7.96 -5.63
CA GLY A 71 1.14 -7.85 -7.06
C GLY A 71 0.01 -7.21 -7.87
N TRP A 72 -0.69 -6.24 -7.29
CA TRP A 72 -1.76 -5.52 -7.98
C TRP A 72 -1.23 -4.28 -8.71
N GLU A 73 -1.43 -4.22 -10.03
CA GLU A 73 -0.92 -3.15 -10.90
C GLU A 73 -1.44 -1.75 -10.51
N GLY A 74 -2.70 -1.62 -10.07
CA GLY A 74 -3.25 -0.34 -9.62
C GLY A 74 -2.56 0.22 -8.37
N ALA A 75 -1.89 -0.62 -7.58
CA ALA A 75 -1.05 -0.15 -6.47
C ALA A 75 0.24 0.51 -6.96
N VAL A 76 0.73 0.11 -8.13
CA VAL A 76 1.96 0.67 -8.72
C VAL A 76 1.70 2.09 -9.21
N GLU A 77 0.60 2.33 -9.92
CA GLU A 77 0.19 3.68 -10.33
C GLU A 77 -0.01 4.58 -9.10
N ALA A 78 -0.72 4.09 -8.09
CA ALA A 78 -0.93 4.83 -6.84
C ALA A 78 0.38 5.12 -6.09
N ALA A 79 1.37 4.21 -6.18
CA ALA A 79 2.70 4.39 -5.62
C ALA A 79 3.50 5.46 -6.36
N GLU A 80 3.45 5.48 -7.69
CA GLU A 80 4.11 6.47 -8.54
C GLU A 80 3.58 7.88 -8.26
N GLU A 81 2.25 8.04 -8.22
CA GLU A 81 1.63 9.31 -7.82
C GLU A 81 2.04 9.76 -6.42
N MET A 82 2.10 8.82 -5.47
CA MET A 82 2.46 9.13 -4.09
C MET A 82 3.94 9.50 -3.95
N ALA A 83 4.81 8.92 -4.77
CA ALA A 83 6.23 9.27 -4.81
C ALA A 83 6.43 10.74 -5.24
N VAL A 84 5.63 11.24 -6.17
CA VAL A 84 5.68 12.65 -6.60
C VAL A 84 5.12 13.58 -5.52
N GLY A 85 4.01 13.20 -4.86
CA GLY A 85 3.32 14.06 -3.90
C GLY A 85 3.89 14.08 -2.48
N VAL A 86 4.67 13.06 -2.05
CA VAL A 86 5.01 12.84 -0.64
C VAL A 86 6.51 12.62 -0.39
N GLY A 87 7.19 13.67 0.09
CA GLY A 87 8.63 13.62 0.44
C GLY A 87 8.96 13.27 1.90
N ARG A 88 7.96 12.94 2.73
CA ARG A 88 8.16 12.65 4.16
C ARG A 88 8.67 11.21 4.34
N LEU A 89 9.86 11.07 4.93
CA LEU A 89 10.53 9.79 5.22
C LEU A 89 9.63 8.66 5.75
N LYS A 90 8.64 8.99 6.60
CA LYS A 90 7.65 8.06 7.14
C LYS A 90 6.92 7.25 6.04
N TYR A 91 6.70 7.88 4.90
CA TYR A 91 5.94 7.35 3.77
C TYR A 91 6.85 6.95 2.61
N THR A 92 7.84 7.80 2.30
CA THR A 92 8.70 7.60 1.14
C THR A 92 9.60 6.37 1.30
N ARG A 93 10.13 6.09 2.49
CA ARG A 93 11.01 4.92 2.68
C ARG A 93 10.27 3.58 2.57
N PRO A 94 9.14 3.35 3.30
CA PRO A 94 8.39 2.11 3.13
C PRO A 94 7.91 1.92 1.68
N LEU A 95 7.49 3.00 1.02
CA LEU A 95 7.06 2.98 -0.38
C LEU A 95 8.15 2.42 -1.31
N TYR A 96 9.35 3.00 -1.30
CA TYR A 96 10.43 2.57 -2.18
C TYR A 96 10.95 1.15 -1.84
N ARG A 97 10.86 0.73 -0.57
CA ARG A 97 11.19 -0.65 -0.17
C ARG A 97 10.18 -1.66 -0.73
N CYS A 98 8.89 -1.35 -0.63
CA CYS A 98 7.83 -2.18 -1.21
C CYS A 98 7.92 -2.22 -2.73
N LEU A 99 8.17 -1.06 -3.38
CA LEU A 99 8.41 -0.99 -4.81
C LEU A 99 9.64 -1.81 -5.22
N LYS A 100 10.76 -1.72 -4.50
CA LYS A 100 11.95 -2.53 -4.78
C LYS A 100 11.69 -4.03 -4.68
N ALA A 101 10.89 -4.46 -3.69
CA ALA A 101 10.51 -5.85 -3.53
C ALA A 101 9.59 -6.36 -4.65
N TYR A 102 8.77 -5.47 -5.22
CA TYR A 102 7.90 -5.76 -6.36
C TYR A 102 8.69 -5.73 -7.69
N ASP A 103 9.39 -4.63 -7.96
CA ASP A 103 10.22 -4.38 -9.14
C ASP A 103 11.34 -3.38 -8.81
N ALA A 104 12.56 -3.90 -8.64
CA ALA A 104 13.74 -3.09 -8.34
C ALA A 104 14.13 -2.12 -9.47
N GLY A 105 13.87 -2.46 -10.73
CA GLY A 105 14.17 -1.61 -11.87
C GLY A 105 13.27 -0.38 -11.89
N ARG A 106 11.96 -0.61 -11.72
CA ARG A 106 10.96 0.46 -11.65
C ARG A 106 11.17 1.37 -10.45
N ALA A 107 11.51 0.81 -9.28
CA ALA A 107 11.82 1.58 -8.08
C ALA A 107 13.00 2.55 -8.29
N ARG A 108 14.07 2.09 -8.95
CA ARG A 108 15.24 2.94 -9.25
C ARG A 108 14.92 4.02 -10.28
N GLN A 109 14.19 3.67 -11.34
CA GLN A 109 13.77 4.64 -12.36
C GLN A 109 12.92 5.76 -11.74
N LEU A 110 11.92 5.39 -10.92
CA LEU A 110 11.04 6.35 -10.26
C LEU A 110 11.82 7.24 -9.28
N PHE A 111 12.78 6.68 -8.54
CA PHE A 111 13.63 7.46 -7.65
C PHE A 111 14.51 8.45 -8.42
N GLU A 112 15.14 8.03 -9.50
CA GLU A 112 16.02 8.90 -10.30
C GLU A 112 15.26 10.08 -10.90
N GLN A 113 14.02 9.86 -11.33
CA GLN A 113 13.13 10.92 -11.83
C GLN A 113 12.73 11.93 -10.74
N ASN A 114 12.55 11.48 -9.50
CA ASN A 114 12.00 12.30 -8.41
C ASN A 114 13.03 12.78 -7.38
N LYS A 115 14.28 12.27 -7.40
CA LYS A 115 15.29 12.54 -6.35
C LYS A 115 15.57 14.03 -6.16
N GLY A 116 15.48 14.83 -7.22
CA GLY A 116 15.72 16.27 -7.18
C GLY A 116 14.63 17.06 -6.43
N ALA A 117 13.43 16.51 -6.32
CA ALA A 117 12.31 17.13 -5.60
C ALA A 117 12.33 16.80 -4.10
N TYR A 118 13.06 15.77 -3.68
CA TYR A 118 13.15 15.38 -2.27
C TYR A 118 14.17 16.22 -1.50
N HIS A 119 13.89 16.40 -0.21
CA HIS A 119 14.89 16.93 0.72
C HIS A 119 16.16 16.05 0.69
N PRO A 120 17.39 16.62 0.73
CA PRO A 120 18.63 15.84 0.58
C PRO A 120 18.76 14.65 1.53
N ILE A 121 18.25 14.79 2.76
CA ILE A 121 18.22 13.69 3.75
C ILE A 121 17.28 12.56 3.29
N THR A 122 16.10 12.90 2.77
CA THR A 122 15.15 11.92 2.23
C THR A 122 15.76 11.18 1.05
N ALA A 123 16.33 11.91 0.08
CA ALA A 123 16.97 11.31 -1.08
C ALA A 123 18.09 10.35 -0.67
N LYS A 124 18.99 10.76 0.23
CA LYS A 124 20.09 9.92 0.72
C LYS A 124 19.60 8.64 1.42
N MET A 125 18.54 8.73 2.23
CA MET A 125 17.99 7.58 2.93
C MET A 125 17.28 6.59 1.99
N VAL A 126 16.55 7.10 1.00
CA VAL A 126 15.88 6.27 -0.01
C VAL A 126 16.93 5.61 -0.92
N GLN A 127 17.95 6.34 -1.35
CA GLN A 127 19.04 5.81 -2.15
C GLN A 127 19.71 4.60 -1.47
N ARG A 128 20.03 4.71 -0.18
CA ARG A 128 20.58 3.59 0.60
C ARG A 128 19.63 2.40 0.71
N ASP A 129 18.31 2.62 0.74
CA ASP A 129 17.34 1.52 0.75
C ASP A 129 17.22 0.85 -0.65
N LEU A 130 17.56 1.57 -1.74
CA LEU A 130 17.51 1.11 -3.12
C LEU A 130 18.80 0.44 -3.63
N GLU A 131 19.94 0.74 -3.03
CA GLU A 131 21.20 -0.02 -3.13
C GLU A 131 20.99 -1.48 -2.68
#